data_AF-D5V7U8-F1
#
_entry.id   AF-D5V7U8-F1
#
_cell.length_a   1.000
_cell.length_b   1.000
_cell.length_c   1.000
_cell.angle_alpha   90.00
_cell.angle_beta   90.00
_cell.angle_gamma   90.00
#
_symmetry.space_group_name_H-M   'P 1'
#
loop_
_entity.id
_entity.type
_entity.pdbx_description
1 polymer ?
#
loop_
_entity_poly.entity_id
_entity_poly.type
_entity_poly.pdbx_seq_one_letter_code
_entity_poly.pdbx_strand_id
1 'polypeptide(L)' 'MNIEQKFLLKAKEDRNLVCFTYENKSFKDVKILKFEEGIFHTDCGIFQFEKIKKIVVLKNKF' A
#
# COMPACT_ATOMS: atom_id res chain seq x y z
N MET A 1 -16.18 1.93 -2.19
CA MET A 1 -14.97 1.16 -1.82
C MET A 1 -14.43 0.51 -3.08
N ASN A 2 -13.30 1.01 -3.60
CA ASN A 2 -12.71 0.46 -4.83
C ASN A 2 -12.06 -0.91 -4.57
N ILE A 3 -12.04 -1.77 -5.58
CA ILE A 3 -11.43 -3.11 -5.51
C ILE A 3 -9.95 -3.01 -5.10
N GLU A 4 -9.22 -2.03 -5.61
CA GLU A 4 -7.81 -1.80 -5.26
C GLU A 4 -7.61 -1.42 -3.79
N GLN A 5 -8.52 -0.63 -3.21
CA GLN A 5 -8.48 -0.33 -1.76
C GLN A 5 -8.68 -1.60 -0.94
N LYS A 6 -9.58 -2.49 -1.37
CA LYS A 6 -9.79 -3.78 -0.69
C LYS A 6 -8.51 -4.63 -0.69
N PHE A 7 -7.77 -4.63 -1.80
CA PHE A 7 -6.50 -5.36 -1.88
C PHE A 7 -5.45 -4.80 -0.92
N LEU A 8 -5.29 -3.48 -0.84
CA LEU A 8 -4.34 -2.86 0.10
C LEU A 8 -4.74 -3.06 1.57
N LEU A 9 -6.03 -2.94 1.88
CA LEU A 9 -6.54 -3.21 3.23
C LEU A 9 -6.30 -4.66 3.63
N LYS A 10 -6.59 -5.60 2.73
CA LYS A 10 -6.30 -7.01 2.96
C LYS A 10 -4.80 -7.26 3.10
N ALA A 11 -3.97 -6.64 2.27
CA ALA A 11 -2.50 -6.74 2.41
C ALA A 11 -2.02 -6.24 3.78
N LYS A 12 -2.59 -5.14 4.29
CA LYS A 12 -2.33 -4.66 5.64
C LYS A 12 -2.77 -5.68 6.71
N GLU A 13 -3.96 -6.25 6.60
CA GLU A 13 -4.48 -7.24 7.56
C GLU A 13 -3.64 -8.53 7.57
N ASP A 14 -3.30 -9.04 6.39
CA ASP A 14 -2.46 -10.23 6.20
C ASP A 14 -0.96 -9.97 6.48
N ARG A 15 -0.59 -8.71 6.76
CA ARG A 15 0.79 -8.21 6.88
C ARG A 15 1.68 -8.56 5.68
N ASN A 16 1.11 -8.46 4.49
CA ASN A 16 1.84 -8.63 3.24
C ASN A 16 2.57 -7.33 2.89
N LEU A 17 3.79 -7.47 2.36
CA LEU A 17 4.50 -6.35 1.74
C LEU A 17 3.79 -5.92 0.45
N VAL A 18 3.90 -4.64 0.12
CA VAL A 18 3.33 -4.10 -1.12
C VAL A 18 4.38 -3.32 -1.91
N CYS A 19 4.24 -3.37 -3.23
CA CYS A 19 4.95 -2.53 -4.16
C CYS A 19 3.96 -1.62 -4.86
N PHE A 20 4.33 -0.37 -5.07
CA PHE A 20 3.50 0.57 -5.82
C PHE A 20 4.32 1.71 -6.39
N THR A 21 3.75 2.43 -7.34
CA THR A 21 4.32 3.67 -7.87
C THR A 21 3.55 4.86 -7.31
N TYR A 22 4.25 5.88 -6.85
CA TYR A 22 3.69 7.13 -6.34
C TYR A 22 4.45 8.30 -6.96
N GLU A 23 3.74 9.19 -7.66
CA GLU A 23 4.33 10.38 -8.32
C GLU A 23 5.59 10.06 -9.15
N ASN A 24 5.51 9.03 -10.00
CA ASN A 24 6.60 8.51 -10.85
C ASN A 24 7.79 7.86 -10.10
N LYS A 25 7.73 7.72 -8.78
CA LYS A 25 8.69 6.94 -7.99
C LYS A 25 8.13 5.57 -7.66
N SER A 26 8.95 4.54 -7.84
CA SER A 26 8.59 3.17 -7.49
C SER A 26 9.05 2.84 -6.08
N PHE A 27 8.11 2.36 -5.27
CA PHE A 27 8.34 1.88 -3.92
C PHE A 27 8.14 0.36 -3.90
N LYS A 28 9.08 -0.34 -3.27
CA LYS A 28 9.09 -1.80 -3.17
C LYS A 28 9.21 -2.22 -1.71
N ASP A 29 8.69 -3.39 -1.39
CA ASP A 29 8.77 -3.99 -0.04
C ASP A 29 8.25 -3.05 1.06
N VAL A 30 7.17 -2.32 0.77
CA VAL A 30 6.59 -1.34 1.69
C VAL A 30 5.63 -2.02 2.65
N LYS A 31 5.73 -1.67 3.94
CA LYS A 31 4.87 -2.17 5.00
C LYS A 31 3.73 -1.22 5.25
N ILE A 32 2.48 -1.65 5.03
CA ILE A 32 1.33 -0.83 5.40
C ILE A 32 1.06 -1.00 6.90
N LEU A 33 1.23 0.09 7.65
CA LEU A 33 1.03 0.12 9.11
C LEU A 33 -0.39 0.56 9.46
N LYS A 34 -0.88 1.62 8.81
CA LYS A 34 -2.19 2.22 9.08
C LYS A 34 -2.85 2.71 7.79
N PHE A 35 -4.18 2.76 7.80
CA PHE A 35 -4.98 3.39 6.75
C PHE A 35 -6.03 4.28 7.41
N GLU A 36 -6.03 5.57 7.08
CA GLU A 36 -6.97 6.56 7.59
C GLU A 36 -7.39 7.50 6.45
N GLU A 37 -8.69 7.70 6.25
CA GLU A 37 -9.24 8.69 5.30
C GLU A 37 -8.63 8.67 3.88
N GLY A 38 -8.28 7.47 3.37
CA GLY A 38 -7.65 7.35 2.04
C GLY A 38 -6.13 7.54 2.04
N ILE A 39 -5.51 7.67 3.20
CA ILE A 39 -4.08 7.83 3.40
C ILE A 39 -3.50 6.55 3.99
N PHE A 40 -2.46 6.03 3.36
CA PHE A 40 -1.67 4.89 3.84
C PHE A 40 -0.44 5.38 4.60
N HIS A 41 -0.35 5.01 5.88
CA HIS A 41 0.86 5.17 6.68
C HIS A 41 1.68 3.90 6.57
N THR A 42 2.92 4.05 6.14
CA THR A 42 3.85 2.96 5.91
C THR A 42 5.15 3.18 6.65
N ASP A 43 6.01 2.17 6.70
CA ASP A 43 7.36 2.28 7.24
C ASP A 43 8.25 3.24 6.43
N CYS A 44 7.96 3.41 5.14
CA CYS A 44 8.69 4.28 4.23
C CYS A 44 8.15 5.73 4.20
N GLY A 45 7.00 6.00 4.83
CA GLY A 45 6.35 7.31 4.81
C GLY A 45 4.83 7.25 4.64
N ILE A 46 4.23 8.39 4.28
CA ILE A 46 2.78 8.57 4.18
C ILE A 46 2.41 8.75 2.70
N PHE A 47 1.41 8.00 2.22
CA PHE A 47 1.01 7.97 0.81
C PHE A 47 -0.49 8.13 0.64
N GLN A 48 -0.93 9.06 -0.21
CA GLN A 48 -2.33 9.21 -0.59
C GLN A 48 -2.75 8.14 -1.61
N PHE A 49 -3.80 7.37 -1.31
CA PHE A 49 -4.28 6.29 -2.17
C PHE A 49 -4.56 6.75 -3.61
N GLU A 50 -5.15 7.93 -3.79
CA GLU A 50 -5.50 8.48 -5.11
C GLU A 50 -4.29 8.70 -6.03
N LYS A 51 -3.10 8.89 -5.45
CA LYS A 51 -1.84 9.08 -6.19
C LYS A 51 -1.07 7.77 -6.37
N ILE A 52 -1.46 6.70 -5.69
CA ILE A 52 -0.85 5.39 -5.81
C ILE A 52 -1.30 4.74 -7.13
N LYS A 53 -0.35 4.19 -7.88
CA LYS A 53 -0.58 3.46 -9.12
C LYS A 53 0.18 2.13 -9.10
N LYS A 54 -0.28 1.17 -9.92
CA LYS A 54 0.40 -0.13 -10.12
C LYS A 54 0.68 -0.87 -8.81
N ILE A 55 -0.36 -1.04 -7.98
CA ILE A 55 -0.27 -1.76 -6.71
C ILE A 55 -0.02 -3.25 -6.99
N VAL A 56 0.99 -3.81 -6.33
CA VAL A 56 1.32 -5.24 -6.34
C VAL A 56 1.48 -5.69 -4.90
N VAL A 57 0.66 -6.64 -4.46
CA VAL A 57 0.81 -7.26 -3.14
C VAL A 57 1.79 -8.42 -3.27
N LEU A 58 2.87 -8.37 -2.51
CA LEU A 58 3.85 -9.45 -2.44
C LEU A 58 3.32 -10.55 -1.52
N LYS A 59 3.70 -11.81 -1.81
CA LYS A 59 3.39 -12.95 -0.93
C LYS A 59 4.25 -12.99 0.34
N ASN A 60 5.27 -12.14 0.41
CA ASN A 60 6.15 -12.03 1.57
C ASN A 60 5.44 -11.26 2.68
N LYS A 61 5.46 -11.84 3.88
CA LYS A 61 4.84 -11.27 5.08
C LYS A 61 5.88 -10.63 5.99
N PHE A 62 5.43 -9.70 6.85
CA PHE A 62 6.26 -9.02 7.85
C PHE A 62 5.60 -8.94 9.23
#